data_AF-A0A1A3P3D0-F1
#
_entry.id   AF-A0A1A3P3D0-F1
#
_cell.length_a   1.000
_cell.length_b   1.000
_cell.length_c   1.000
_cell.angle_alpha   90.00
_cell.angle_beta   90.00
_cell.angle_gamma   90.00
#
_symmetry.space_group_name_H-M   'P 1'
#
loop_
_entity.id
_entity.type
_entity.pdbx_description
1 polymer ?
#
loop_
_entity_poly.entity_id
_entity_poly.type
_entity_poly.pdbx_seq_one_letter_code
_entity_poly.pdbx_strand_id
1 'polypeptide(L)'
;MTTTTLETGLSDLLQSVNDTTRLLQRSATVPDEVSQLIDSFDRKLDAARPSRLKADPYLTTSLWAAAFRAQKALRHDNPEQQRRDVRIALEQFRHALRDIVENQPYSDDAPVGVVLANTADVLATPQKTLAELLGVSVRQLQRWLADDGTGPSADDAARIRVLGQVVNQLRHSFTGPGVVAWFYREHPMLGCRPIDLLDDPLRYPRLLATATEARAMTA
;
A
#
# COMPACT_ATOMS: atom_id res chain seq x y z
N MET A 1 -20.70 -4.19 -1.75
CA MET A 1 -20.93 -3.76 -0.35
C MET A 1 -20.03 -4.44 0.67
N THR A 2 -19.32 -5.54 0.34
CA THR A 2 -18.40 -6.23 1.27
C THR A 2 -17.00 -5.62 1.33
N THR A 3 -16.52 -4.98 0.27
CA THR A 3 -15.17 -4.38 0.21
C THR A 3 -15.02 -3.26 1.23
N THR A 4 -15.94 -2.29 1.26
CA THR A 4 -15.94 -1.12 2.15
C THR A 4 -15.82 -1.48 3.64
N THR A 5 -16.50 -2.54 4.09
CA THR A 5 -16.46 -2.99 5.50
C THR A 5 -15.09 -3.55 5.90
N LEU A 6 -14.39 -4.22 4.97
CA LEU A 6 -13.04 -4.74 5.21
C LEU A 6 -12.00 -3.61 5.25
N GLU A 7 -12.15 -2.58 4.41
CA GLU A 7 -11.23 -1.42 4.38
C GLU A 7 -11.31 -0.61 5.68
N THR A 8 -12.52 -0.35 6.15
CA THR A 8 -12.76 0.29 7.44
C THR A 8 -12.18 -0.57 8.57
N GLY A 9 -12.40 -1.89 8.54
CA GLY A 9 -11.89 -2.80 9.56
C GLY A 9 -10.35 -2.86 9.67
N LEU A 10 -9.62 -2.84 8.55
CA LEU A 10 -8.15 -2.84 8.57
C LEU A 10 -7.57 -1.48 9.00
N SER A 11 -8.20 -0.38 8.59
CA SER A 11 -7.81 0.97 9.03
C SER A 11 -8.04 1.16 10.53
N ASP A 12 -9.17 0.67 11.06
CA ASP A 12 -9.48 0.69 12.49
C ASP A 12 -8.51 -0.19 13.30
N LEU A 13 -8.12 -1.34 12.75
CA LEU A 13 -7.10 -2.19 13.34
C LEU A 13 -5.73 -1.49 13.36
N LEU A 14 -5.35 -0.81 12.29
CA LEU A 14 -4.09 -0.05 12.23
C LEU A 14 -4.07 1.06 13.27
N GLN A 15 -5.19 1.77 13.44
CA GLN A 15 -5.32 2.79 14.48
C GLN A 15 -5.19 2.19 15.89
N SER A 16 -5.87 1.07 16.14
CA SER A 16 -5.75 0.34 17.41
C SER A 16 -4.30 -0.07 17.70
N VAL A 17 -3.59 -0.62 16.72
CA VAL A 17 -2.17 -1.00 16.86
C VAL A 17 -1.29 0.21 17.13
N ASN A 18 -1.52 1.34 16.47
CA ASN A 18 -0.77 2.58 16.72
C ASN A 18 -0.92 3.05 18.17
N ASP A 19 -2.14 3.06 18.69
CA ASP A 19 -2.42 3.54 20.05
C ASP A 19 -1.86 2.60 21.11
N THR A 20 -2.02 1.30 20.91
CA THR A 20 -1.47 0.25 21.79
C THR A 20 0.08 0.22 21.76
N THR A 21 0.70 0.52 20.61
CA THR A 21 2.16 0.66 20.51
C THR A 21 2.66 1.85 21.32
N ARG A 22 1.95 2.99 21.28
CA ARG A 22 2.27 4.17 22.10
C ARG A 22 2.14 3.89 23.59
N LEU A 23 1.13 3.12 23.99
CA LEU A 23 0.96 2.67 25.37
C LEU A 23 2.16 1.81 25.81
N LEU A 24 2.52 0.78 25.02
CA LEU A 24 3.64 -0.11 25.32
C LEU A 24 4.99 0.63 25.45
N GLN A 25 5.21 1.67 24.63
CA GLN A 25 6.42 2.50 24.70
C GLN A 25 6.58 3.18 26.05
N ARG A 26 5.48 3.56 26.71
CA ARG A 26 5.45 4.28 28.00
C ARG A 26 5.40 3.33 29.21
N SER A 27 5.12 2.05 29.00
CA SER A 27 5.00 1.06 30.07
C SER A 27 6.31 0.33 30.33
N ALA A 28 6.52 -0.09 31.58
CA ALA A 28 7.67 -0.89 32.01
C ALA A 28 7.52 -2.39 31.65
N THR A 29 6.29 -2.88 31.62
CA THR A 29 5.89 -4.25 31.24
C THR A 29 4.88 -4.20 30.09
N VAL A 30 4.38 -5.36 29.63
CA VAL A 30 3.29 -5.45 28.66
C VAL A 30 1.96 -5.20 29.38
N PRO A 31 1.22 -4.13 29.06
CA PRO A 31 -0.13 -3.87 29.57
C PRO A 31 -1.16 -4.89 29.07
N ASP A 32 -2.22 -5.12 29.85
CA ASP A 32 -3.29 -6.05 29.49
C ASP A 32 -4.00 -5.67 28.19
N GLU A 33 -4.14 -4.38 27.90
CA GLU A 33 -4.72 -3.89 26.65
C GLU A 33 -3.88 -4.30 25.43
N VAL A 34 -2.55 -4.38 25.59
CA VAL A 34 -1.66 -4.86 24.54
C VAL A 34 -1.87 -6.36 24.31
N SER A 35 -1.95 -7.13 25.39
CA SER A 35 -2.22 -8.58 25.33
C SER A 35 -3.57 -8.88 24.66
N GLN A 36 -4.63 -8.17 25.07
CA GLN A 36 -5.98 -8.31 24.51
C GLN A 36 -6.02 -7.96 23.01
N LEU A 37 -5.28 -6.92 22.58
CA LEU A 37 -5.19 -6.59 21.16
C LEU A 37 -4.54 -7.74 20.38
N ILE A 38 -3.41 -8.27 20.86
CA ILE A 38 -2.68 -9.37 20.21
C ILE A 38 -3.54 -10.64 20.13
N ASP A 39 -4.26 -10.96 21.20
CA ASP A 39 -5.19 -12.10 21.22
C ASP A 39 -6.35 -11.92 20.23
N SER A 40 -6.72 -10.68 19.91
CA SER A 40 -7.76 -10.37 18.93
C SER A 40 -7.29 -10.50 17.47
N PHE A 41 -5.99 -10.55 17.20
CA PHE A 41 -5.46 -10.55 15.83
C PHE A 41 -6.00 -11.68 14.99
N ASP A 42 -6.02 -12.91 15.52
CA ASP A 42 -6.53 -14.08 14.79
C ASP A 42 -7.96 -13.82 14.31
N ARG A 43 -8.87 -13.41 15.21
CA ARG A 43 -10.27 -13.12 14.84
C ARG A 43 -10.39 -11.96 13.85
N LYS A 44 -9.61 -10.88 14.03
CA LYS A 44 -9.69 -9.69 13.17
C LYS A 44 -9.10 -9.95 11.78
N LEU A 45 -8.02 -10.73 11.69
CA LEU A 45 -7.40 -11.13 10.43
C LEU A 45 -8.19 -12.24 9.72
N ASP A 46 -8.82 -13.15 10.48
CA ASP A 46 -9.61 -14.25 9.95
C ASP A 46 -10.99 -13.79 9.46
N ALA A 47 -11.57 -12.73 10.06
CA ALA A 47 -12.64 -11.96 9.45
C ALA A 47 -12.23 -11.39 8.06
N ALA A 48 -10.94 -11.09 7.91
CA ALA A 48 -10.33 -10.57 6.70
C ALA A 48 -9.69 -11.64 5.79
N ARG A 49 -9.86 -12.96 6.07
CA ARG A 49 -9.26 -14.16 5.41
C ARG A 49 -8.18 -13.91 4.34
N PRO A 50 -7.06 -14.66 4.27
CA PRO A 50 -6.05 -14.52 3.21
C PRO A 50 -6.60 -14.49 1.76
N SER A 51 -7.70 -15.19 1.49
CA SER A 51 -8.37 -15.19 0.17
C SER A 51 -9.26 -13.96 -0.10
N ARG A 52 -9.60 -13.19 0.94
CA ARG A 52 -10.40 -11.95 0.92
C ARG A 52 -9.54 -10.70 1.05
N LEU A 53 -8.42 -10.78 1.77
CA LEU A 53 -7.30 -9.85 1.67
C LEU A 53 -6.69 -9.99 0.27
N LYS A 54 -7.26 -9.27 -0.70
CA LYS A 54 -6.68 -9.07 -2.04
C LYS A 54 -5.50 -8.10 -1.96
N ALA A 55 -4.59 -8.40 -1.04
CA ALA A 55 -3.35 -7.71 -0.83
C ALA A 55 -2.20 -8.54 -1.42
N ASP A 56 -1.04 -7.92 -1.57
CA ASP A 56 0.19 -8.61 -1.94
C ASP A 56 0.40 -9.86 -1.04
N PRO A 57 0.59 -11.06 -1.64
CA PRO A 57 0.86 -12.29 -0.89
C PRO A 57 2.03 -12.16 0.10
N TYR A 58 3.04 -11.37 -0.24
CA TYR A 58 4.19 -11.11 0.62
C TYR A 58 3.79 -10.28 1.86
N LEU A 59 2.99 -9.22 1.67
CA LEU A 59 2.49 -8.40 2.77
C LEU A 59 1.56 -9.19 3.68
N THR A 60 0.69 -10.01 3.09
CA THR A 60 -0.22 -10.90 3.84
C THR A 60 0.58 -11.91 4.68
N THR A 61 1.59 -12.54 4.09
CA THR A 61 2.48 -13.47 4.81
C THR A 61 3.23 -12.77 5.94
N SER A 62 3.75 -11.56 5.68
CA SER A 62 4.46 -10.75 6.67
C SER A 62 3.55 -10.36 7.85
N LEU A 63 2.29 -9.99 7.56
CA LEU A 63 1.28 -9.66 8.56
C LEU A 63 0.98 -10.84 9.49
N TRP A 64 0.70 -12.01 8.92
CA TRP A 64 0.44 -13.23 9.70
C TRP A 64 1.65 -13.71 10.50
N ALA A 65 2.85 -13.65 9.92
CA ALA A 65 4.08 -13.98 10.61
C ALA A 65 4.33 -13.05 11.82
N ALA A 66 4.07 -11.74 11.66
CA ALA A 66 4.18 -10.77 12.75
C ALA A 66 3.12 -11.00 13.84
N ALA A 67 1.87 -11.30 13.47
CA ALA A 67 0.82 -11.64 14.42
C ALA A 67 1.17 -12.87 15.26
N PHE A 68 1.67 -13.93 14.62
CA PHE A 68 2.13 -15.14 15.30
C PHE A 68 3.31 -14.86 16.24
N ARG A 69 4.27 -14.04 15.81
CA ARG A 69 5.40 -13.61 16.68
C ARG A 69 4.91 -12.84 17.90
N ALA A 70 3.93 -11.95 17.74
CA ALA A 70 3.37 -11.19 18.85
C ALA A 70 2.70 -12.10 19.89
N GLN A 71 1.90 -13.07 19.44
CA GLN A 71 1.30 -14.08 20.34
C GLN A 71 2.34 -14.94 21.05
N LYS A 72 3.41 -15.34 20.35
CA LYS A 72 4.51 -16.08 20.97
C LYS A 72 5.24 -15.25 22.02
N ALA A 73 5.49 -13.97 21.73
CA ALA A 73 6.20 -13.06 22.61
C ALA A 73 5.47 -12.83 23.94
N LEU A 74 4.13 -12.94 23.98
CA LEU A 74 3.36 -12.88 25.22
C LEU A 74 3.69 -14.02 26.20
N ARG A 75 4.29 -15.13 25.75
CA ARG A 75 4.55 -16.32 26.58
C ARG A 75 5.93 -16.34 27.25
N HIS A 76 6.69 -15.25 27.18
CA HIS A 76 8.00 -15.18 27.86
C HIS A 76 7.83 -15.08 29.38
N ASP A 77 8.59 -15.90 30.11
CA ASP A 77 8.62 -15.87 31.58
C ASP A 77 9.33 -14.62 32.14
N ASN A 78 10.21 -14.02 31.35
CA ASN A 78 10.94 -12.79 31.71
C ASN A 78 10.17 -11.56 31.18
N PRO A 79 9.68 -10.66 32.05
CA PRO A 79 8.89 -9.49 31.65
C PRO A 79 9.62 -8.50 30.72
N GLU A 80 10.94 -8.34 30.86
CA GLU A 80 11.73 -7.45 30.01
C GLU A 80 11.87 -8.01 28.59
N GLN A 81 12.14 -9.31 28.48
CA GLN A 81 12.20 -10.01 27.20
C GLN A 81 10.83 -10.04 26.53
N GLN A 82 9.78 -10.36 27.30
CA GLN A 82 8.38 -10.32 26.85
C GLN A 82 8.06 -8.95 26.23
N ARG A 83 8.32 -7.86 26.96
CA ARG A 83 8.06 -6.50 26.46
C ARG A 83 8.87 -6.17 25.22
N ARG A 84 10.17 -6.50 25.20
CA ARG A 84 11.04 -6.23 24.06
C ARG A 84 10.52 -6.92 22.79
N ASP A 85 10.18 -8.20 22.90
CA ASP A 85 9.80 -9.01 21.74
C ASP A 85 8.38 -8.69 21.27
N VAL A 86 7.46 -8.38 22.19
CA VAL A 86 6.13 -7.84 21.86
C VAL A 86 6.27 -6.53 21.10
N ARG A 87 7.14 -5.61 21.54
CA ARG A 87 7.37 -4.34 20.84
C ARG A 87 7.88 -4.54 19.41
N ILE A 88 8.84 -5.46 19.22
CA ILE A 88 9.39 -5.77 17.89
C ILE A 88 8.29 -6.37 17.00
N ALA A 89 7.54 -7.34 17.51
CA ALA A 89 6.50 -8.01 16.73
C ALA A 89 5.34 -7.07 16.37
N LEU A 90 4.91 -6.20 17.29
CA LEU A 90 3.88 -5.20 17.01
C LEU A 90 4.35 -4.17 15.99
N GLU A 91 5.61 -3.76 16.01
CA GLU A 91 6.13 -2.83 15.01
C GLU A 91 6.16 -3.48 13.62
N GLN A 92 6.58 -4.75 13.53
CA GLN A 92 6.51 -5.52 12.28
C GLN A 92 5.07 -5.67 11.79
N PHE A 93 4.13 -5.95 12.69
CA PHE A 93 2.71 -6.06 12.37
C PHE A 93 2.14 -4.74 11.85
N ARG A 94 2.44 -3.64 12.54
CA ARG A 94 2.05 -2.27 12.19
C ARG A 94 2.56 -1.90 10.80
N HIS A 95 3.81 -2.20 10.49
CA HIS A 95 4.39 -1.95 9.16
C HIS A 95 3.66 -2.73 8.08
N ALA A 96 3.49 -4.04 8.24
CA ALA A 96 2.79 -4.86 7.25
C ALA A 96 1.33 -4.40 7.04
N LEU A 97 0.63 -4.08 8.13
CA LEU A 97 -0.76 -3.63 8.08
C LEU A 97 -0.89 -2.25 7.42
N ARG A 98 -0.01 -1.31 7.77
CA ARG A 98 0.05 0.00 7.12
C ARG A 98 0.26 -0.13 5.63
N ASP A 99 1.22 -0.96 5.21
CA ASP A 99 1.53 -1.13 3.80
C ASP A 99 0.35 -1.77 3.04
N ILE A 100 -0.45 -2.64 3.67
CA ILE A 100 -1.70 -3.17 3.09
C ILE A 100 -2.74 -2.07 2.92
N VAL A 101 -2.98 -1.28 3.98
CA VAL A 101 -3.97 -0.18 3.96
C VAL A 101 -3.57 0.89 2.94
N GLU A 102 -2.29 1.23 2.84
CA GLU A 102 -1.78 2.22 1.89
C GLU A 102 -1.84 1.75 0.43
N ASN A 103 -1.73 0.44 0.17
CA ASN A 103 -1.82 -0.13 -1.18
C ASN A 103 -3.26 -0.35 -1.64
N GLN A 104 -4.23 -0.38 -0.72
CA GLN A 104 -5.62 -0.71 -1.00
C GLN A 104 -6.27 0.16 -2.09
N PRO A 105 -6.08 1.50 -2.12
CA PRO A 105 -6.67 2.34 -3.16
C PRO A 105 -6.08 2.11 -4.56
N TYR A 106 -5.05 1.28 -4.68
CA TYR A 106 -4.37 0.88 -5.92
C TYR A 106 -4.48 -0.61 -6.21
N SER A 107 -5.33 -1.34 -5.46
CA SER A 107 -5.59 -2.75 -5.69
C SER A 107 -6.32 -2.99 -7.02
N ASP A 108 -6.26 -4.20 -7.55
CA ASP A 108 -6.85 -4.54 -8.85
C ASP A 108 -8.37 -4.31 -8.90
N ASP A 109 -9.04 -4.48 -7.77
CA ASP A 109 -10.49 -4.26 -7.62
C ASP A 109 -10.87 -2.79 -7.39
N ALA A 110 -9.90 -1.91 -7.09
CA ALA A 110 -10.19 -0.52 -6.81
C ALA A 110 -10.89 0.12 -8.02
N PRO A 111 -11.96 0.93 -7.82
CA PRO A 111 -12.57 1.66 -8.91
C PRO A 111 -11.53 2.51 -9.63
N VAL A 112 -11.44 2.39 -10.95
CA VAL A 112 -10.37 3.05 -11.74
C VAL A 112 -10.36 4.57 -11.55
N GLY A 113 -11.52 5.21 -11.33
CA GLY A 113 -11.60 6.63 -11.02
C GLY A 113 -10.95 6.99 -9.67
N VAL A 114 -11.08 6.12 -8.67
CA VAL A 114 -10.42 6.28 -7.36
C VAL A 114 -8.91 6.15 -7.52
N VAL A 115 -8.45 5.15 -8.29
CA VAL A 115 -7.02 4.99 -8.60
C VAL A 115 -6.48 6.26 -9.26
N LEU A 116 -7.18 6.76 -10.29
CA LEU A 116 -6.79 7.96 -11.03
C LEU A 116 -6.75 9.21 -10.14
N ALA A 117 -7.77 9.43 -9.31
CA ALA A 117 -7.83 10.56 -8.39
C ALA A 117 -6.67 10.51 -7.38
N ASN A 118 -6.44 9.36 -6.75
CA ASN A 118 -5.33 9.19 -5.81
C ASN A 118 -3.97 9.37 -6.49
N THR A 119 -3.80 8.89 -7.72
CA THR A 119 -2.59 9.14 -8.50
C THR A 119 -2.37 10.63 -8.76
N ALA A 120 -3.41 11.36 -9.12
CA ALA A 120 -3.34 12.80 -9.33
C ALA A 120 -2.93 13.53 -8.05
N ASP A 121 -3.52 13.16 -6.91
CA ASP A 121 -3.23 13.75 -5.61
C ASP A 121 -1.78 13.48 -5.15
N VAL A 122 -1.31 12.24 -5.29
CA VAL A 122 0.07 11.86 -4.93
C VAL A 122 1.10 12.59 -5.80
N LEU A 123 0.84 12.72 -7.11
CA LEU A 123 1.74 13.43 -7.99
C LEU A 123 1.72 14.94 -7.75
N ALA A 124 0.56 15.51 -7.41
CA ALA A 124 0.36 16.94 -7.21
C ALA A 124 0.99 17.80 -8.33
N THR A 125 0.96 17.30 -9.57
CA THR A 125 1.53 17.95 -10.76
C THR A 125 0.43 18.57 -11.62
N PRO A 126 0.74 19.51 -12.54
CA PRO A 126 -0.25 20.04 -13.45
C PRO A 126 -0.97 18.92 -14.23
N GLN A 127 -2.28 19.04 -14.44
CA GLN A 127 -3.06 18.03 -15.17
C GLN A 127 -2.49 17.70 -16.57
N LYS A 128 -1.82 18.66 -17.21
CA LYS A 128 -1.08 18.43 -18.46
C LYS A 128 -0.04 17.33 -18.33
N THR A 129 0.74 17.32 -17.26
CA THR A 129 1.79 16.33 -17.00
C THR A 129 1.19 14.94 -16.75
N LEU A 130 0.11 14.85 -15.96
CA LEU A 130 -0.58 13.57 -15.77
C LEU A 130 -1.20 13.04 -17.07
N ALA A 131 -1.78 13.93 -17.88
CA ALA A 131 -2.34 13.56 -19.19
C ALA A 131 -1.24 13.04 -20.13
N GLU A 132 -0.06 13.69 -20.14
CA GLU A 132 1.11 13.22 -20.89
C GLU A 132 1.61 11.85 -20.41
N LEU A 133 1.68 11.60 -19.10
CA LEU A 133 2.05 10.29 -18.55
C LEU A 133 1.07 9.17 -18.97
N LEU A 134 -0.22 9.49 -19.02
CA LEU A 134 -1.27 8.57 -19.44
C LEU A 134 -1.38 8.45 -20.97
N GLY A 135 -0.70 9.30 -21.74
CA GLY A 135 -0.80 9.31 -23.20
C GLY A 135 -2.16 9.82 -23.72
N VAL A 136 -2.85 10.67 -22.95
CA VAL A 136 -4.19 11.18 -23.28
C VAL A 136 -4.24 12.70 -23.35
N SER A 137 -5.32 13.24 -23.91
CA SER A 137 -5.56 14.69 -23.87
C SER A 137 -5.98 15.16 -22.48
N VAL A 138 -5.66 16.41 -22.12
CA VAL A 138 -6.11 17.03 -20.85
C VAL A 138 -7.64 17.00 -20.72
N ARG A 139 -8.37 17.21 -21.82
CA ARG A 139 -9.84 17.15 -21.84
C ARG A 139 -10.36 15.76 -21.51
N GLN A 140 -9.69 14.72 -22.02
CA GLN A 140 -10.03 13.33 -21.70
C GLN A 140 -9.76 13.00 -20.23
N LEU A 141 -8.61 13.44 -19.70
CA LEU A 141 -8.30 13.31 -18.27
C LEU A 141 -9.35 14.02 -17.38
N GLN A 142 -9.69 15.26 -17.70
CA GLN A 142 -10.70 16.03 -16.96
C GLN A 142 -12.06 15.34 -16.96
N ARG A 143 -12.46 14.77 -18.10
CA ARG A 143 -13.69 13.99 -18.20
C ARG A 143 -13.64 12.73 -17.34
N TRP A 144 -12.49 12.06 -17.21
CA TRP A 144 -12.37 10.89 -16.34
C TRP A 144 -12.37 11.21 -14.85
N LEU A 145 -11.94 12.42 -14.48
CA LEU A 145 -11.93 12.92 -13.10
C LEU A 145 -13.27 13.55 -12.66
N ALA A 146 -14.20 13.79 -13.59
CA ALA A 146 -15.52 14.33 -13.27
C ALA A 146 -16.44 13.25 -12.70
N ASP A 147 -17.25 13.60 -11.70
CA ASP A 147 -18.16 12.67 -11.01
C ASP A 147 -19.22 12.02 -11.93
N ASP A 148 -19.60 12.69 -13.01
CA ASP A 148 -20.59 12.26 -14.01
C ASP A 148 -19.97 11.90 -15.38
N GLY A 149 -18.64 11.82 -15.43
CA GLY A 149 -17.90 11.58 -16.66
C GLY A 149 -17.98 10.14 -17.18
N THR A 150 -17.84 9.96 -18.49
CA THR A 150 -17.63 8.63 -19.08
C THR A 150 -16.28 8.10 -18.61
N GLY A 151 -16.27 6.94 -17.95
CA GLY A 151 -15.05 6.30 -17.47
C GLY A 151 -14.07 5.90 -18.59
N PRO A 152 -12.82 5.57 -18.23
CA PRO A 152 -11.80 5.10 -19.17
C PRO A 152 -12.20 3.78 -19.84
N SER A 153 -11.66 3.53 -21.03
CA SER A 153 -11.77 2.22 -21.69
C SER A 153 -11.04 1.13 -20.88
N ALA A 154 -11.22 -0.15 -21.24
CA ALA A 154 -10.52 -1.24 -20.55
C ALA A 154 -8.98 -1.11 -20.62
N ASP A 155 -8.46 -0.72 -21.79
CA ASP A 155 -7.03 -0.54 -22.00
C ASP A 155 -6.50 0.66 -21.22
N ASP A 156 -7.23 1.78 -21.23
CA ASP A 156 -6.92 2.96 -20.42
C ASP A 156 -6.96 2.64 -18.92
N ALA A 157 -7.91 1.82 -18.49
CA ALA A 157 -8.05 1.41 -17.10
C ALA A 157 -6.87 0.53 -16.64
N ALA A 158 -6.35 -0.34 -17.51
CA ALA A 158 -5.14 -1.10 -17.22
C ALA A 158 -3.92 -0.18 -17.06
N ARG A 159 -3.76 0.80 -17.96
CA ARG A 159 -2.70 1.82 -17.88
C ARG A 159 -2.79 2.66 -16.62
N ILE A 160 -3.99 3.14 -16.26
CA ILE A 160 -4.22 3.92 -15.04
C ILE A 160 -3.84 3.11 -13.81
N ARG A 161 -4.22 1.82 -13.76
CA ARG A 161 -3.88 0.94 -12.64
C ARG A 161 -2.37 0.76 -12.48
N VAL A 162 -1.66 0.38 -13.55
CA VAL A 162 -0.20 0.19 -13.45
C VAL A 162 0.51 1.50 -13.11
N LEU A 163 0.10 2.64 -13.70
CA LEU A 163 0.66 3.94 -13.37
C LEU A 163 0.44 4.25 -11.88
N GLY A 164 -0.79 4.06 -11.40
CA GLY A 164 -1.12 4.28 -9.99
C GLY A 164 -0.32 3.40 -9.05
N GLN A 165 -0.17 2.11 -9.36
CA GLN A 165 0.63 1.18 -8.56
C GLN A 165 2.13 1.57 -8.54
N VAL A 166 2.70 1.99 -9.67
CA VAL A 166 4.08 2.51 -9.72
C VAL A 166 4.23 3.77 -8.88
N VAL A 167 3.32 4.74 -9.05
CA VAL A 167 3.31 5.99 -8.28
C VAL A 167 3.17 5.71 -6.78
N ASN A 168 2.32 4.74 -6.41
CA ASN A 168 2.13 4.26 -5.06
C ASN A 168 3.41 3.67 -4.44
N GLN A 169 4.24 2.96 -5.22
CA GLN A 169 5.55 2.51 -4.73
C GLN A 169 6.54 3.67 -4.58
N LEU A 170 6.63 4.54 -5.59
CA LEU A 170 7.68 5.56 -5.67
C LEU A 170 7.46 6.75 -4.72
N ARG A 171 6.22 7.05 -4.31
CA ARG A 171 5.92 8.17 -3.39
C ARG A 171 6.60 8.06 -2.02
N HIS A 172 7.05 6.87 -1.64
CA HIS A 172 7.75 6.66 -0.38
C HIS A 172 9.21 7.14 -0.44
N SER A 173 9.75 7.31 -1.65
CA SER A 173 11.16 7.64 -1.89
C SER A 173 11.33 8.95 -2.67
N PHE A 174 10.29 9.37 -3.40
CA PHE A 174 10.31 10.53 -4.30
C PHE A 174 9.14 11.47 -4.04
N THR A 175 9.37 12.76 -4.27
CA THR A 175 8.29 13.74 -4.40
C THR A 175 7.53 13.52 -5.72
N GLY A 176 6.33 14.08 -5.85
CA GLY A 176 5.54 14.01 -7.08
C GLY A 176 6.33 14.33 -8.37
N PRO A 177 7.03 15.49 -8.46
CA PRO A 177 7.91 15.79 -9.59
C PRO A 177 9.06 14.78 -9.78
N GLY A 178 9.59 14.22 -8.69
CA GLY A 178 10.60 13.16 -8.74
C GLY A 178 10.06 11.86 -9.35
N VAL A 179 8.82 11.47 -9.01
CA VAL A 179 8.13 10.33 -9.62
C VAL A 179 7.92 10.58 -11.12
N VAL A 180 7.47 11.78 -11.51
CA VAL A 180 7.36 12.15 -12.93
C VAL A 180 8.71 12.02 -13.63
N ALA A 181 9.78 12.58 -13.05
CA ALA A 181 11.12 12.50 -13.64
C ALA A 181 11.62 11.06 -13.79
N TRP A 182 11.24 10.16 -12.89
CA TRP A 182 11.55 8.74 -12.99
C TRP A 182 11.00 8.11 -14.27
N PHE A 183 9.77 8.47 -14.68
CA PHE A 183 9.15 7.96 -15.93
C PHE A 183 9.85 8.42 -17.21
N TYR A 184 10.46 9.61 -17.21
CA TYR A 184 11.07 10.21 -18.41
C TYR A 184 12.57 9.97 -18.53
N ARG A 185 13.24 9.45 -17.49
CA ARG A 185 14.67 9.13 -17.53
C ARG A 185 14.88 7.70 -17.98
N GLU A 186 15.94 7.46 -18.76
CA GLU A 186 16.36 6.10 -19.05
C GLU A 186 16.72 5.39 -17.75
N HIS A 187 16.10 4.23 -17.53
CA HIS A 187 16.30 3.46 -16.31
C HIS A 187 17.32 2.34 -16.58
N PRO A 188 18.44 2.27 -15.83
CA PRO A 188 19.52 1.30 -16.09
C PRO A 188 19.07 -0.16 -16.18
N MET A 189 18.11 -0.57 -15.34
CA MET A 189 17.57 -1.95 -15.34
C MET A 189 16.54 -2.22 -16.43
N LEU A 190 15.91 -1.18 -16.98
CA LEU A 190 14.93 -1.31 -18.06
C LEU A 190 15.58 -1.19 -19.43
N GLY A 191 16.67 -0.41 -19.53
CA GLY A 191 17.35 -0.08 -20.79
C GLY A 191 16.57 0.90 -21.67
N CYS A 192 15.51 1.50 -21.14
CA CYS A 192 14.66 2.49 -21.80
C CYS A 192 14.01 3.40 -20.74
N ARG A 193 13.20 4.37 -21.16
CA ARG A 193 12.42 5.18 -20.22
C ARG A 193 11.21 4.36 -19.75
N PRO A 194 10.83 4.41 -18.47
CA PRO A 194 9.68 3.68 -17.97
C PRO A 194 8.36 4.05 -18.67
N ILE A 195 8.21 5.31 -19.13
CA ILE A 195 7.03 5.75 -19.87
C ILE A 195 6.83 4.95 -21.17
N ASP A 196 7.91 4.55 -21.83
CA ASP A 196 7.87 3.78 -23.09
C ASP A 196 7.33 2.34 -22.87
N LEU A 197 7.22 1.89 -21.62
CA LEU A 197 6.67 0.58 -21.26
C LEU A 197 5.16 0.63 -20.99
N LEU A 198 4.57 1.82 -20.81
CA LEU A 198 3.15 1.96 -20.48
C LEU A 198 2.21 1.61 -21.66
N ASP A 199 2.76 1.58 -22.88
CA ASP A 199 2.02 1.22 -24.10
C ASP A 199 1.85 -0.29 -24.31
N ASP A 200 2.54 -1.12 -23.53
CA ASP A 200 2.53 -2.57 -23.66
C ASP A 200 2.16 -3.24 -22.32
N PRO A 201 0.90 -3.70 -22.16
CA PRO A 201 0.44 -4.38 -20.93
C PRO A 201 1.29 -5.58 -20.52
N LEU A 202 1.97 -6.25 -21.47
CA LEU A 202 2.84 -7.39 -21.16
C LEU A 202 4.10 -6.97 -20.39
N ARG A 203 4.44 -5.66 -20.38
CA ARG A 203 5.60 -5.12 -19.68
C ARG A 203 5.30 -4.54 -18.31
N TYR A 204 4.01 -4.46 -17.92
CA TYR A 204 3.59 -3.91 -16.63
C TYR A 204 4.22 -4.64 -15.43
N PRO A 205 4.33 -5.98 -15.39
CA PRO A 205 4.99 -6.67 -14.28
C PRO A 205 6.46 -6.25 -14.11
N ARG A 206 7.19 -6.09 -15.22
CA ARG A 206 8.59 -5.64 -15.19
C ARG A 206 8.70 -4.21 -14.66
N LEU A 207 7.82 -3.32 -15.12
CA LEU A 207 7.76 -1.93 -14.66
C LEU A 207 7.50 -1.84 -13.15
N LEU A 208 6.53 -2.61 -12.65
CA LEU A 208 6.18 -2.66 -11.23
C LEU A 208 7.30 -3.24 -10.37
N ALA A 209 7.95 -4.31 -10.83
CA ALA A 209 9.09 -4.89 -10.13
C ALA A 209 10.20 -3.86 -9.91
N THR A 210 10.56 -3.10 -10.95
CA THR A 210 11.58 -2.05 -10.85
C THR A 210 11.18 -0.90 -9.92
N ALA A 211 9.90 -0.51 -9.90
CA ALA A 211 9.41 0.50 -8.96
C ALA A 211 9.44 0.01 -7.50
N THR A 212 9.18 -1.28 -7.29
CA THR A 212 9.24 -1.93 -5.97
C THR A 212 10.68 -2.02 -5.46
N GLU A 213 11.63 -2.35 -6.32
CA GLU A 213 13.07 -2.35 -5.99
C GLU A 213 13.57 -0.96 -5.60
N ALA A 214 13.14 0.09 -6.32
CA ALA A 214 13.49 1.47 -5.98
C ALA A 214 13.01 1.87 -4.57
N ARG A 215 11.83 1.39 -4.15
CA ARG A 215 11.36 1.55 -2.78
C ARG A 215 12.26 0.82 -1.79
N ALA A 216 12.58 -0.45 -2.05
CA ALA A 216 13.37 -1.30 -1.17
C ALA A 216 14.81 -0.78 -0.94
N MET A 217 15.38 -0.06 -1.90
CA MET A 217 16.71 0.56 -1.76
C MET A 217 16.75 1.79 -0.84
N THR A 218 15.59 2.35 -0.49
CA THR A 218 15.48 3.62 0.26
C THR A 218 14.83 3.46 1.65
N ALA A 219 14.32 2.27 1.96
CA ALA A 219 13.72 1.92 3.25
C ALA A 219 14.75 1.24 4.17
#